data_AF-A0A2D7Q3H8-F1
#
_entry.id   AF-A0A2D7Q3H8-F1
#
_cell.length_a   1.000
_cell.length_b   1.000
_cell.length_c   1.000
_cell.angle_alpha   90.00
_cell.angle_beta   90.00
_cell.angle_gamma   90.00
#
_symmetry.space_group_name_H-M   'P 1'
#
loop_
_entity.id
_entity.type
_entity.pdbx_description
1 polymer ?
#
loop_
_entity_poly.entity_id
_entity_poly.type
_entity_poly.pdbx_seq_one_letter_code
_entity_poly.pdbx_strand_id
1 'polypeptide(L)'
;MRYEVSKLSKNNISLNRNQVFSVVGLYCFALGTSLLGFSVYLFLESSGFVSQTFISWSGQGLFWSLITFFISIFILFIPVEFLNEYFIENRSFRNLLTNIISVIFVSLFFLVVLQVILRNQNIFINEYLAVARAVSFSGFIAIPLVLFIFHNFGKNLYIINKYSYSLILIIWIFSTQIFL
;
A
#
# COMPACT_ATOMS: atom_id res chain seq x y z
N MET A 1 -2.01 -47.49 -4.99
CA MET A 1 -2.90 -46.43 -4.44
C MET A 1 -2.45 -45.83 -3.11
N ARG A 2 -1.56 -46.43 -2.29
CA ARG A 2 -1.04 -45.79 -1.06
C ARG A 2 0.20 -44.90 -1.25
N TYR A 3 0.89 -45.02 -2.39
CA TYR A 3 2.14 -44.29 -2.67
C TYR A 3 1.96 -42.89 -3.28
N GLU A 4 0.77 -42.54 -3.77
CA GLU A 4 0.51 -41.18 -4.29
C GLU A 4 0.05 -40.22 -3.20
N VAL A 5 -0.56 -40.73 -2.13
CA VAL A 5 -1.07 -39.91 -1.01
C VAL A 5 0.09 -39.34 -0.16
N SER A 6 1.25 -40.00 -0.14
CA SER A 6 2.43 -39.54 0.61
C SER A 6 3.26 -38.48 -0.13
N LYS A 7 3.01 -38.24 -1.42
CA LYS A 7 3.67 -37.17 -2.19
C LYS A 7 2.92 -35.83 -2.12
N LEU A 8 1.67 -35.84 -1.65
CA LEU A 8 0.87 -34.64 -1.42
C LEU A 8 1.26 -33.87 -0.15
N SER A 9 1.97 -34.51 0.80
CA SER A 9 2.29 -33.90 2.11
C SER A 9 3.58 -33.05 2.13
N LYS A 10 4.19 -32.79 0.97
CA LYS A 10 5.46 -32.06 0.86
C LYS A 10 5.45 -30.94 -0.18
N ASN A 11 4.28 -30.41 -0.53
CA ASN A 11 4.21 -29.04 -1.02
C ASN A 11 4.23 -28.13 0.19
N ASN A 12 5.43 -27.92 0.76
CA ASN A 12 5.66 -26.84 1.69
C ASN A 12 5.12 -25.58 1.01
N ILE A 13 4.13 -24.95 1.62
CA ILE A 13 3.70 -23.59 1.26
C ILE A 13 4.87 -22.70 1.71
N SER A 14 5.94 -22.69 0.93
CA SER A 14 7.05 -21.78 1.12
C SER A 14 6.56 -20.43 0.63
N LEU A 15 6.21 -19.56 1.58
CA LEU A 15 6.03 -18.14 1.31
C LEU A 15 7.24 -17.64 0.53
N ASN A 16 7.03 -17.20 -0.70
CA ASN A 16 8.11 -16.66 -1.50
C ASN A 16 8.47 -15.29 -0.92
N ARG A 17 9.63 -15.21 -0.27
CA ARG A 17 10.11 -14.00 0.44
C ARG A 17 10.07 -12.77 -0.48
N ASN A 18 10.38 -12.98 -1.75
CA ASN A 18 10.37 -12.01 -2.84
C ASN A 18 8.97 -11.40 -3.06
N GLN A 19 7.92 -12.21 -3.00
CA GLN A 19 6.53 -11.76 -3.16
C GLN A 19 6.08 -10.90 -1.97
N VAL A 20 6.46 -11.30 -0.75
CA VAL A 20 6.15 -10.52 0.46
C VAL A 20 6.84 -9.16 0.40
N PHE A 21 8.13 -9.12 0.03
CA PHE A 21 8.85 -7.85 -0.11
C PHE A 21 8.29 -6.94 -1.20
N SER A 22 7.88 -7.51 -2.33
CA SER A 22 7.19 -6.76 -3.39
C SER A 22 5.90 -6.09 -2.86
N VAL A 23 5.12 -6.82 -2.06
CA VAL A 23 3.87 -6.34 -1.46
C VAL A 23 4.12 -5.29 -0.38
N VAL A 24 5.13 -5.47 0.47
CA VAL A 24 5.56 -4.45 1.43
C VAL A 24 5.98 -3.18 0.71
N GLY A 25 6.69 -3.31 -0.41
CA GLY A 25 7.07 -2.18 -1.25
C GLY A 25 5.87 -1.43 -1.82
N LEU A 26 4.87 -2.16 -2.34
CA LEU A 26 3.61 -1.55 -2.81
C LEU A 26 2.90 -0.79 -1.70
N TYR A 27 2.81 -1.38 -0.50
CA TYR A 27 2.18 -0.73 0.65
C TYR A 27 2.89 0.58 1.02
N CYS A 28 4.23 0.54 1.14
CA CYS A 28 5.04 1.71 1.43
C CYS A 28 4.91 2.80 0.34
N PHE A 29 4.86 2.43 -0.93
CA PHE A 29 4.62 3.39 -2.01
C PHE A 29 3.24 4.03 -1.93
N ALA A 30 2.19 3.24 -1.70
CA ALA A 30 0.83 3.75 -1.57
C ALA A 30 0.72 4.71 -0.38
N LEU A 31 1.29 4.34 0.77
CA LEU A 31 1.31 5.17 1.98
C LEU A 31 2.16 6.43 1.81
N GLY A 32 3.36 6.31 1.24
CA GLY A 32 4.24 7.44 1.00
C GLY A 32 3.61 8.45 0.05
N THR A 33 2.98 7.98 -1.03
CA THR A 33 2.32 8.85 -2.03
C THR A 33 1.08 9.54 -1.45
N SER A 34 0.27 8.85 -0.65
CA SER A 34 -0.91 9.46 -0.02
C SER A 34 -0.52 10.52 1.02
N LEU A 35 0.53 10.28 1.81
CA LEU A 35 1.09 11.30 2.70
C LEU A 35 1.69 12.49 1.93
N LEU A 36 2.30 12.25 0.76
CA LEU A 36 2.76 13.33 -0.12
C LEU A 36 1.60 14.20 -0.58
N GLY A 37 0.50 13.56 -1.01
CA GLY A 37 -0.74 14.25 -1.38
C GLY A 37 -1.29 15.12 -0.24
N PHE A 38 -1.30 14.59 0.98
CA PHE A 38 -1.70 15.35 2.17
C PHE A 38 -0.76 16.54 2.47
N SER A 39 0.55 16.35 2.29
CA SER A 39 1.52 17.45 2.41
C SER A 39 1.24 18.59 1.43
N VAL A 40 0.94 18.27 0.17
CA VAL A 40 0.59 19.27 -0.85
C VAL A 40 -0.73 19.96 -0.50
N TYR A 41 -1.71 19.21 0.01
CA TYR A 41 -2.97 19.78 0.47
C TYR A 41 -2.76 20.82 1.58
N LEU A 42 -1.98 20.50 2.62
CA LEU A 42 -1.64 21.44 3.70
C LEU A 42 -0.90 22.68 3.18
N PHE A 43 -0.04 22.51 2.17
CA PHE A 43 0.65 23.63 1.53
C PHE A 43 -0.34 24.58 0.84
N LEU A 44 -1.29 24.03 0.09
CA LEU A 44 -2.34 24.81 -0.61
C LEU A 44 -3.27 25.53 0.38
N GLU A 45 -3.65 24.85 1.46
CA GLU A 45 -4.46 25.43 2.54
C GLU A 45 -3.71 26.57 3.23
N SER A 46 -2.41 26.41 3.50
CA SER A 46 -1.57 27.47 4.09
C SER A 46 -1.34 28.67 3.18
N SER A 47 -1.36 28.47 1.87
CA SER A 47 -1.21 29.51 0.85
C SER A 47 -2.52 30.26 0.56
N GLY A 48 -3.65 29.81 1.12
CA GLY A 48 -4.96 30.42 0.92
C GLY A 48 -5.66 30.05 -0.39
N PHE A 49 -5.17 29.03 -1.11
CA PHE A 49 -5.86 28.52 -2.31
C PHE A 49 -7.08 27.63 -1.97
N VAL A 50 -7.11 27.07 -0.77
CA VAL A 50 -8.17 26.18 -0.26
C VAL A 50 -8.69 26.70 1.08
N SER A 51 -9.94 26.43 1.42
CA SER A 51 -10.54 26.79 2.71
C SER A 51 -9.82 26.11 3.88
N GLN A 52 -9.58 26.86 4.95
CA GLN A 52 -8.94 26.36 6.17
C GLN A 52 -9.88 25.44 6.94
N THR A 53 -9.56 24.15 6.99
CA THR A 53 -10.31 23.10 7.70
C THR A 53 -9.49 22.49 8.83
N PHE A 54 -8.16 22.38 8.66
CA PHE A 54 -7.25 21.78 9.64
C PHE A 54 -6.31 22.81 10.27
N ILE A 55 -6.04 23.90 9.56
CA ILE A 55 -5.05 24.90 9.96
C ILE A 55 -5.75 26.07 10.65
N SER A 56 -5.29 26.43 11.85
CA SER A 56 -5.71 27.67 12.55
C SER A 56 -4.82 28.88 12.22
N TRP A 57 -3.57 28.63 11.80
CA TRP A 57 -2.60 29.65 11.43
C TRP A 57 -1.72 29.20 10.27
N SER A 58 -1.52 30.06 9.26
CA SER A 58 -0.77 29.72 8.05
C SER A 58 0.64 29.18 8.31
N GLY A 59 1.35 29.72 9.33
CA GLY A 59 2.67 29.23 9.72
C GLY A 59 2.67 27.79 10.25
N GLN A 60 1.64 27.41 11.01
CA GLN A 60 1.46 26.03 11.46
C GLN A 60 1.26 25.09 10.28
N GLY A 61 0.43 25.50 9.31
CA GLY A 61 0.20 24.76 8.06
C GLY A 61 1.46 24.48 7.26
N LEU A 62 2.27 25.52 7.01
CA LEU A 62 3.53 25.40 6.29
C LEU A 62 4.52 24.49 7.01
N PHE A 63 4.62 24.62 8.33
CA PHE A 63 5.52 23.79 9.14
C PHE A 63 5.14 22.30 9.07
N TRP A 64 3.86 21.98 9.26
CA TRP A 64 3.38 20.60 9.17
C TRP A 64 3.43 20.04 7.75
N SER A 65 3.23 20.88 6.73
CA SER A 65 3.44 20.48 5.33
C SER A 65 4.89 20.04 5.11
N LEU A 66 5.88 20.84 5.50
CA LEU A 66 7.30 20.49 5.34
C LEU A 66 7.67 19.21 6.09
N ILE A 67 7.19 19.03 7.33
CA ILE A 67 7.41 17.79 8.09
C ILE A 67 6.83 16.58 7.36
N THR A 68 5.58 16.69 6.90
CA THR A 68 4.89 15.61 6.18
C THR A 68 5.62 15.28 4.88
N PHE A 69 6.11 16.30 4.16
CA PHE A 69 6.86 16.16 2.93
C PHE A 69 8.13 15.32 3.11
N PHE A 70 8.96 15.66 4.11
CA PHE A 70 10.20 14.91 4.36
C PHE A 70 9.93 13.49 4.84
N ILE A 71 8.92 13.29 5.69
CA ILE A 71 8.49 11.95 6.13
C ILE A 71 8.02 11.12 4.94
N SER A 72 7.22 11.70 4.05
CA SER A 72 6.72 11.03 2.85
C SER A 72 7.86 10.61 1.93
N ILE A 73 8.82 11.50 1.65
CA ILE A 73 10.01 11.18 0.84
C ILE A 73 10.80 10.04 1.48
N PHE A 74 11.00 10.08 2.80
CA PHE A 74 11.70 9.02 3.51
C PHE A 74 11.00 7.66 3.36
N ILE A 75 9.67 7.62 3.50
CA ILE A 75 8.90 6.39 3.33
C ILE A 75 8.95 5.88 1.88
N LEU A 76 8.88 6.78 0.89
CA LEU A 76 9.00 6.44 -0.53
C LEU A 76 10.38 5.90 -0.89
N PHE A 77 11.42 6.27 -0.14
CA PHE A 77 12.78 5.78 -0.36
C PHE A 77 12.96 4.33 0.11
N ILE A 78 12.18 3.86 1.10
CA ILE A 78 12.34 2.52 1.68
C ILE A 78 12.21 1.41 0.62
N PRO A 79 11.16 1.38 -0.23
CA PRO A 79 11.08 0.37 -1.27
C PRO A 79 12.17 0.49 -2.33
N VAL A 80 12.52 1.74 -2.66
CA VAL A 80 13.52 2.07 -3.70
C VAL A 80 14.87 1.47 -3.36
N GLU A 81 15.33 1.67 -2.13
CA GLU A 81 16.67 1.30 -1.70
C GLU A 81 16.77 -0.14 -1.19
N PHE A 82 15.77 -0.63 -0.44
CA PHE A 82 15.91 -1.88 0.32
C PHE A 82 15.19 -3.08 -0.29
N LEU A 83 14.15 -2.88 -1.09
CA LEU A 83 13.28 -3.98 -1.52
C LEU A 83 13.60 -4.50 -2.93
N ASN A 84 14.22 -3.69 -3.80
CA ASN A 84 14.87 -3.99 -5.10
C ASN A 84 14.24 -5.05 -6.04
N GLU A 85 13.00 -5.46 -5.78
CA GLU A 85 12.24 -6.45 -6.54
C GLU A 85 10.82 -5.92 -6.77
N TYR A 86 10.57 -5.42 -7.98
CA TYR A 86 9.29 -4.82 -8.39
C TYR A 86 8.51 -5.78 -9.29
N PHE A 87 8.34 -7.03 -8.88
CA PHE A 87 7.70 -8.02 -9.73
C PHE A 87 6.74 -8.95 -8.99
N ILE A 88 5.49 -8.96 -9.46
CA ILE A 88 4.43 -9.83 -8.95
C ILE A 88 4.07 -10.83 -10.03
N GLU A 89 4.49 -12.09 -9.85
CA GLU A 89 4.11 -13.18 -10.74
C GLU A 89 2.76 -13.78 -10.37
N ASN A 90 1.69 -13.41 -11.08
CA ASN A 90 0.36 -14.01 -10.93
C ASN A 90 0.06 -15.10 -11.98
N ARG A 91 1.05 -15.94 -12.33
CA ARG A 91 0.89 -16.95 -13.41
C ARG A 91 0.14 -18.20 -12.94
N SER A 92 0.42 -18.67 -11.73
CA SER A 92 -0.24 -19.83 -11.14
C SER A 92 -1.29 -19.42 -10.11
N PHE A 93 -2.34 -20.23 -9.94
CA PHE A 93 -3.35 -20.01 -8.89
C PHE A 93 -2.71 -19.99 -7.48
N ARG A 94 -1.67 -20.81 -7.27
CA ARG A 94 -0.91 -20.83 -6.02
C ARG A 94 -0.21 -19.49 -5.74
N ASN A 95 0.37 -18.87 -6.77
CA ASN A 95 1.01 -17.56 -6.62
C ASN A 95 -0.01 -16.46 -6.36
N LEU A 96 -1.16 -16.49 -7.03
CA LEU A 96 -2.27 -15.56 -6.74
C LEU A 96 -2.71 -15.67 -5.28
N LEU A 97 -2.93 -16.89 -4.79
CA LEU A 97 -3.37 -17.11 -3.41
C LEU A 97 -2.31 -16.65 -2.41
N THR A 98 -1.02 -16.89 -2.70
CA THR A 98 0.10 -16.41 -1.87
C THR A 98 0.17 -14.88 -1.86
N ASN A 99 0.00 -14.23 -3.02
CA ASN A 99 0.00 -12.78 -3.14
C ASN A 99 -1.18 -12.16 -2.37
N ILE A 100 -2.39 -12.70 -2.53
CA ILE A 100 -3.58 -12.23 -1.80
C ILE A 100 -3.38 -12.36 -0.29
N ILE A 101 -2.94 -13.53 0.20
CA ILE A 101 -2.71 -13.74 1.63
C ILE A 101 -1.61 -12.78 2.13
N SER A 102 -0.54 -12.58 1.37
CA SER A 102 0.54 -11.67 1.76
C SER A 102 0.06 -10.21 1.82
N VAL A 103 -0.76 -9.75 0.87
CA VAL A 103 -1.32 -8.40 0.86
C VAL A 103 -2.23 -8.18 2.06
N ILE A 104 -3.12 -9.14 2.34
CA ILE A 104 -4.01 -9.07 3.50
C ILE A 104 -3.20 -9.02 4.79
N PHE A 105 -2.22 -9.92 4.94
CA PHE A 105 -1.40 -9.98 6.14
C PHE A 105 -0.58 -8.70 6.35
N VAL A 106 0.10 -8.21 5.31
CA VAL A 106 0.89 -6.97 5.36
C VAL A 106 -0.01 -5.77 5.69
N SER A 107 -1.17 -5.66 5.04
CA SER A 107 -2.09 -4.54 5.28
C SER A 107 -2.64 -4.54 6.70
N LEU A 108 -3.02 -5.72 7.24
CA LEU A 108 -3.49 -5.85 8.62
C LEU A 108 -2.37 -5.58 9.63
N PHE A 109 -1.15 -6.07 9.35
CA PHE A 109 0.01 -5.85 10.20
C PHE A 109 0.29 -4.34 10.34
N PHE A 110 0.41 -3.62 9.22
CA PHE A 110 0.66 -2.19 9.26
C PHE A 110 -0.50 -1.40 9.86
N LEU A 111 -1.76 -1.82 9.63
CA LEU A 111 -2.93 -1.20 10.25
C LEU A 111 -2.84 -1.23 11.78
N VAL A 112 -2.54 -2.39 12.38
CA VAL A 112 -2.43 -2.51 13.84
C VAL A 112 -1.23 -1.74 14.36
N VAL A 113 -0.07 -1.88 13.71
CA VAL A 113 1.17 -1.21 14.12
C VAL A 113 1.00 0.32 14.10
N LEU A 114 0.49 0.88 13.00
CA LEU A 114 0.31 2.33 12.87
C LEU A 114 -0.77 2.85 13.82
N GLN A 115 -1.84 2.10 14.09
CA GLN A 115 -2.84 2.50 15.08
C GLN A 115 -2.28 2.59 16.50
N VAL A 116 -1.42 1.66 16.88
CA VAL A 116 -0.81 1.67 18.22
C VAL A 116 0.20 2.82 18.33
N ILE A 117 1.01 3.04 17.30
CA ILE A 117 2.06 4.07 17.31
C ILE A 117 1.48 5.49 17.24
N LEU A 118 0.47 5.73 16.39
CA LEU A 118 -0.08 7.07 16.13
C LEU A 118 -1.30 7.42 16.99
N ARG A 119 -1.50 6.73 18.13
CA ARG A 119 -2.62 7.02 19.03
C ARG A 119 -2.36 8.33 19.79
N ASN A 120 -2.73 9.48 19.20
CA ASN A 120 -2.59 10.79 19.81
C ASN A 120 -3.80 11.71 19.51
N GLN A 121 -3.94 12.80 20.26
CA GLN A 121 -5.03 13.78 20.15
C GLN A 121 -4.74 14.94 19.18
N ASN A 122 -3.53 15.01 18.60
CA ASN A 122 -3.21 16.05 17.63
C ASN A 122 -3.96 15.83 16.31
N ILE A 123 -4.57 16.90 15.79
CA ILE A 123 -5.37 16.89 14.54
C ILE A 123 -4.58 16.26 13.38
N PHE A 124 -3.33 16.70 13.15
CA PHE A 124 -2.47 16.17 12.08
C PHE A 124 -2.16 14.68 12.23
N ILE A 125 -1.90 14.22 13.46
CA ILE A 125 -1.58 12.80 13.72
C ILE A 125 -2.82 11.94 13.50
N ASN A 126 -4.00 12.47 13.83
CA ASN A 126 -5.27 11.80 13.54
C ASN A 126 -5.52 11.67 12.02
N GLU A 127 -5.17 12.70 11.24
CA GLU A 127 -5.24 12.63 9.77
C GLU A 127 -4.23 11.62 9.20
N TYR A 128 -3.00 11.56 9.71
CA TYR A 128 -2.05 10.51 9.32
C TYR A 128 -2.60 9.11 9.63
N LEU A 129 -3.29 8.94 10.75
CA LEU A 129 -3.94 7.69 11.12
C LEU A 129 -5.15 7.39 10.20
N ALA A 130 -5.91 8.38 9.76
CA ALA A 130 -6.97 8.22 8.77
C ALA A 130 -6.40 7.74 7.42
N VAL A 131 -5.34 8.39 6.92
CA VAL A 131 -4.63 7.99 5.70
C VAL A 131 -4.08 6.57 5.81
N ALA A 132 -3.40 6.24 6.92
CA ALA A 132 -2.86 4.90 7.16
C ALA A 132 -3.97 3.82 7.17
N ARG A 133 -5.12 4.11 7.79
CA ARG A 133 -6.28 3.21 7.77
C ARG A 133 -6.81 3.04 6.35
N ALA A 134 -7.00 4.12 5.60
CA ALA A 134 -7.52 4.08 4.23
C ALA A 134 -6.61 3.26 3.30
N VAL A 135 -5.29 3.46 3.37
CA VAL A 135 -4.30 2.68 2.61
C VAL A 135 -4.39 1.19 2.95
N SER A 136 -4.53 0.87 4.25
CA SER A 136 -4.60 -0.51 4.72
C SER A 136 -5.93 -1.19 4.38
N PHE A 137 -7.06 -0.49 4.42
CA PHE A 137 -8.36 -1.03 4.01
C PHE A 137 -8.44 -1.23 2.49
N SER A 138 -7.91 -0.29 1.72
CA SER A 138 -7.75 -0.46 0.26
C SER A 138 -6.87 -1.67 -0.06
N GLY A 139 -5.77 -1.84 0.67
CA GLY A 139 -4.90 -3.02 0.56
C GLY A 139 -5.61 -4.32 0.91
N PHE A 140 -6.40 -4.32 1.98
CA PHE A 140 -7.14 -5.49 2.44
C PHE A 140 -8.27 -5.92 1.47
N ILE A 141 -8.97 -4.96 0.85
CA ILE A 141 -10.21 -5.24 0.09
C ILE A 141 -9.97 -5.14 -1.42
N ALA A 142 -9.50 -3.98 -1.89
CA ALA A 142 -9.45 -3.68 -3.31
C ALA A 142 -8.35 -4.46 -4.02
N ILE A 143 -7.16 -4.57 -3.43
CA ILE A 143 -6.02 -5.20 -4.08
C ILE A 143 -6.21 -6.70 -4.31
N PRO A 144 -6.72 -7.50 -3.35
CA PRO A 144 -7.08 -8.89 -3.63
C PRO A 144 -8.06 -9.05 -4.80
N LEU A 145 -9.06 -8.17 -4.88
CA LEU A 145 -10.06 -8.19 -5.95
C LEU A 145 -9.42 -7.86 -7.31
N VAL A 146 -8.55 -6.86 -7.35
CA VAL A 146 -7.78 -6.47 -8.54
C VAL A 146 -6.83 -7.59 -8.97
N LEU A 147 -6.13 -8.23 -8.03
CA LEU A 147 -5.27 -9.38 -8.31
C LEU A 147 -6.07 -10.54 -8.92
N PHE A 148 -7.29 -10.78 -8.44
CA PHE A 148 -8.19 -11.79 -8.99
C PHE A 148 -8.61 -11.44 -10.43
N ILE A 149 -9.01 -10.19 -10.69
CA ILE A 149 -9.35 -9.71 -12.03
C ILE A 149 -8.13 -9.85 -12.97
N PHE A 150 -6.95 -9.43 -12.52
CA PHE A 150 -5.71 -9.51 -13.32
C PHE A 150 -5.32 -10.95 -13.61
N HIS A 151 -5.54 -11.90 -12.71
CA HIS A 151 -5.28 -13.30 -13.01
C HIS A 151 -6.27 -13.88 -14.03
N ASN A 152 -7.54 -13.46 -13.98
CA ASN A 152 -8.58 -14.00 -14.85
C ASN A 152 -8.49 -13.41 -16.27
N PHE A 153 -8.33 -12.10 -16.38
CA PHE A 153 -8.27 -11.38 -17.66
C PHE A 153 -6.85 -11.18 -18.20
N GLY A 154 -5.85 -11.14 -17.33
CA GLY A 154 -4.47 -10.83 -17.70
C GLY A 154 -3.73 -11.94 -18.44
N LYS A 155 -4.26 -13.17 -18.47
CA LYS A 155 -3.70 -14.26 -19.30
C LYS A 155 -3.69 -13.92 -20.79
N ASN A 156 -4.56 -13.02 -21.24
CA ASN A 156 -4.71 -12.68 -22.66
C ASN A 156 -4.01 -11.37 -23.07
N LEU A 157 -3.44 -10.61 -22.13
CA LEU A 157 -2.87 -9.28 -22.40
C LEU A 157 -1.43 -9.18 -21.93
N TYR A 158 -0.48 -9.13 -22.89
CA TYR A 158 0.95 -9.00 -22.64
C TYR A 158 1.32 -7.78 -21.78
N ILE A 159 0.56 -6.68 -21.92
CA ILE A 159 0.72 -5.44 -21.16
C ILE A 159 0.51 -5.67 -19.65
N ILE A 160 -0.47 -6.49 -19.26
CA ILE A 160 -0.78 -6.78 -17.86
C ILE A 160 0.35 -7.59 -17.21
N ASN A 161 1.03 -8.46 -17.96
CA ASN A 161 2.15 -9.24 -17.43
C ASN A 161 3.42 -8.39 -17.26
N LYS A 162 3.67 -7.43 -18.16
CA LYS A 162 4.86 -6.55 -18.10
C LYS A 162 4.71 -5.41 -17.08
N TYR A 163 3.52 -4.83 -16.96
CA TYR A 163 3.27 -3.66 -16.10
C TYR A 163 2.39 -3.96 -14.88
N SER A 164 2.25 -5.24 -14.51
CA SER A 164 1.36 -5.68 -13.41
C SER A 164 1.60 -4.90 -12.11
N TYR A 165 2.87 -4.78 -11.70
CA TYR A 165 3.27 -4.09 -10.47
C TYR A 165 2.82 -2.62 -10.47
N SER A 166 3.14 -1.89 -11.54
CA SER A 166 2.78 -0.47 -11.67
C SER A 166 1.27 -0.25 -11.73
N LEU A 167 0.54 -1.14 -12.42
CA LEU A 167 -0.91 -1.03 -12.49
C LEU A 167 -1.57 -1.29 -11.13
N ILE A 168 -1.09 -2.30 -10.39
CA ILE A 168 -1.55 -2.57 -9.02
C ILE A 168 -1.29 -1.36 -8.13
N LEU A 169 -0.10 -0.76 -8.20
CA LEU A 169 0.26 0.43 -7.44
C LEU A 169 -0.68 1.62 -7.72
N ILE A 170 -0.93 1.91 -8.99
CA ILE A 170 -1.84 2.99 -9.40
C ILE A 170 -3.25 2.72 -8.88
N ILE A 171 -3.76 1.50 -9.06
CA ILE A 171 -5.09 1.12 -8.58
C ILE A 171 -5.16 1.20 -7.05
N TRP A 172 -4.08 0.84 -6.34
CA TRP A 172 -4.01 0.99 -4.89
C TRP A 172 -4.17 2.45 -4.49
N ILE A 173 -3.38 3.36 -5.05
CA ILE A 173 -3.42 4.79 -4.74
C ILE A 173 -4.79 5.40 -5.05
N PHE A 174 -5.42 5.02 -6.16
CA PHE A 174 -6.78 5.50 -6.45
C PHE A 174 -7.81 4.90 -5.51
N SER A 175 -7.69 3.62 -5.19
CA SER A 175 -8.60 2.97 -4.26
C SER A 175 -8.47 3.53 -2.85
N THR A 176 -7.31 4.03 -2.41
CA THR A 176 -7.18 4.67 -1.09
C THR A 176 -8.08 5.90 -0.97
N GLN A 177 -8.34 6.61 -2.06
CA GLN A 177 -9.21 7.80 -2.05
C GLN A 177 -10.68 7.46 -1.77
N ILE A 178 -11.11 6.21 -2.02
CA ILE A 178 -12.48 5.77 -1.74
C ILE A 178 -12.68 5.54 -0.23
N PHE A 179 -11.59 5.26 0.50
CA PHE A 179 -11.61 4.94 1.93
C PHE A 179 -11.14 6.11 2.82
N LEU A 180 -10.74 7.24 2.22
CA LEU A 180 -10.46 8.51 2.88
C LEU A 180 -11.76 9.30 3.03
#